data_AF-A0A4Q3VYH7-F1
#
_entry.id   AF-A0A4Q3VYH7-F1
#
_cell.length_a   1.000
_cell.length_b   1.000
_cell.length_c   1.000
_cell.angle_alpha   90.00
_cell.angle_beta   90.00
_cell.angle_gamma   90.00
#
_symmetry.space_group_name_H-M   'P 1'
#
loop_
_entity.id
_entity.type
_entity.pdbx_description
1 polymer ?
#
loop_
_entity_poly.entity_id
_entity_poly.type
_entity_poly.pdbx_seq_one_letter_code
_entity_poly.pdbx_strand_id
1 'polypeptide(L)'
;DVVGEIEALTNLTRATIVSILKIINTDKFALLQKNPEEFIAKTAKLINEVKATLIINNIVYHKTDERYDAKTVFSNDKFATRNALLLKKHIYNYLTSDSKIESDFAAELDNSAEVIVYAKLPKSFVIATPVANYSPDWAIVFDKDKVRTIYFVAETKGSDSDLDLRSIEQLKLHCAGEHFKSISAAVKFERVSSYDKLMQIVQLK
;
A
#
# COMPACT_ATOMS: atom_id res chain seq x y z
N ASP A 1 5.98 30.69 -10.97
CA ASP A 1 5.94 31.60 -9.79
C ASP A 1 5.86 30.74 -8.54
N VAL A 2 6.13 31.29 -7.35
CA VAL A 2 6.16 30.51 -6.10
C VAL A 2 4.87 29.73 -5.88
N VAL A 3 3.72 30.34 -6.20
CA VAL A 3 2.41 29.69 -6.07
C VAL A 3 2.25 28.52 -7.04
N GLY A 4 2.64 28.68 -8.32
CA GLY A 4 2.54 27.62 -9.33
C GLY A 4 3.46 26.44 -9.06
N GLU A 5 4.65 26.68 -8.49
CA GLU A 5 5.55 25.59 -8.12
C GLU A 5 5.01 24.80 -6.92
N ILE A 6 4.47 25.49 -5.90
CA ILE A 6 3.80 24.81 -4.79
C ILE A 6 2.53 24.08 -5.26
N GLU A 7 1.79 24.64 -6.22
CA GLU A 7 0.63 24.01 -6.84
C GLU A 7 1.00 22.68 -7.51
N ALA A 8 2.04 22.67 -8.34
CA ALA A 8 2.54 21.47 -8.99
C ALA A 8 2.98 20.38 -7.99
N LEU A 9 3.53 20.76 -6.84
CA LEU A 9 3.99 19.83 -5.82
C LEU A 9 2.90 19.35 -4.86
N THR A 10 1.77 20.08 -4.75
CA THR A 10 0.73 19.80 -3.74
C THR A 10 -0.64 19.48 -4.32
N ASN A 11 -0.89 19.73 -5.62
CA ASN A 11 -2.22 19.61 -6.26
C ASN A 11 -3.33 20.40 -5.53
N LEU A 12 -2.97 21.47 -4.80
CA LEU A 12 -3.94 22.38 -4.19
C LEU A 12 -4.26 23.54 -5.14
N THR A 13 -5.45 24.09 -5.01
CA THR A 13 -5.82 25.28 -5.77
C THR A 13 -4.92 26.47 -5.40
N ARG A 14 -4.61 27.32 -6.38
CA ARG A 14 -3.85 28.57 -6.17
C ARG A 14 -4.42 29.43 -5.04
N ALA A 15 -5.76 29.51 -4.94
CA ALA A 15 -6.44 30.28 -3.88
C ALA A 15 -6.12 29.74 -2.48
N THR A 16 -6.10 28.42 -2.30
CA THR A 16 -5.71 27.77 -1.05
C THR A 16 -4.26 28.05 -0.72
N ILE A 17 -3.35 27.92 -1.70
CA ILE A 17 -1.92 28.16 -1.50
C ILE A 17 -1.66 29.60 -1.09
N VAL A 18 -2.26 30.57 -1.78
CA VAL A 18 -2.15 32.00 -1.42
C VAL A 18 -2.67 32.25 -0.01
N SER A 19 -3.77 31.60 0.39
CA SER A 19 -4.31 31.73 1.75
C SER A 19 -3.34 31.19 2.80
N ILE A 20 -2.69 30.04 2.53
CA ILE A 20 -1.65 29.47 3.39
C ILE A 20 -0.44 30.40 3.48
N LEU A 21 0.07 30.90 2.36
CA LEU A 21 1.26 31.77 2.35
C LEU A 21 1.01 33.09 3.10
N LYS A 22 -0.20 33.65 3.02
CA LYS A 22 -0.58 34.90 3.71
C LYS A 22 -0.58 34.81 5.23
N ILE A 23 -0.78 33.62 5.80
CA ILE A 23 -0.82 33.42 7.25
C ILE A 23 0.54 33.02 7.84
N ILE A 24 1.57 32.82 7.00
CA ILE A 24 2.93 32.52 7.47
C ILE A 24 3.49 33.74 8.20
N ASN A 25 4.11 33.52 9.36
CA ASN A 25 4.81 34.57 10.10
C ASN A 25 5.83 35.29 9.20
N THR A 26 5.86 36.62 9.26
CA THR A 26 6.70 37.48 8.41
C THR A 26 8.17 37.07 8.40
N ASP A 27 8.75 36.68 9.55
CA ASP A 27 10.15 36.26 9.65
C ASP A 27 10.43 34.96 8.88
N LYS A 28 9.45 34.06 8.87
CA LYS A 28 9.53 32.79 8.11
C LYS A 28 9.29 33.03 6.64
N PHE A 29 8.36 33.89 6.28
CA PHE A 29 8.09 34.24 4.89
C PHE A 29 9.30 34.95 4.25
N ALA A 30 10.05 35.76 5.01
CA ALA A 30 11.28 36.40 4.55
C ALA A 30 12.37 35.41 4.09
N LEU A 31 12.31 34.14 4.51
CA LEU A 31 13.22 33.09 4.02
C LEU A 31 13.06 32.82 2.52
N LEU A 32 11.89 33.09 1.95
CA LEU A 32 11.65 33.00 0.50
C LEU A 32 12.66 33.85 -0.29
N GLN A 33 13.03 35.03 0.21
CA GLN A 33 14.01 35.90 -0.46
C GLN A 33 15.45 35.38 -0.34
N LYS A 34 15.75 34.58 0.69
CA LYS A 34 17.09 34.03 0.93
C LYS A 34 17.35 32.78 0.09
N ASN A 35 16.38 31.88 0.03
CA ASN A 35 16.46 30.65 -0.75
C ASN A 35 15.07 30.23 -1.23
N PRO A 36 14.63 30.71 -2.42
CA PRO A 36 13.31 30.42 -2.95
C PRO A 36 13.03 28.93 -3.14
N GLU A 37 14.00 28.18 -3.67
CA GLU A 37 13.86 26.75 -3.98
C GLU A 37 13.62 25.93 -2.70
N GLU A 38 14.43 26.16 -1.67
CA GLU A 38 14.29 25.46 -0.40
C GLU A 38 12.99 25.85 0.33
N PHE A 39 12.58 27.12 0.23
CA PHE A 39 11.31 27.57 0.81
C PHE A 39 10.13 26.85 0.14
N ILE A 40 10.11 26.76 -1.19
CA ILE A 40 9.08 26.07 -1.97
C ILE A 40 9.04 24.60 -1.59
N ALA A 41 10.19 23.92 -1.58
CA ALA A 41 10.29 22.51 -1.24
C ALA A 41 9.77 22.21 0.18
N LYS A 42 10.20 22.98 1.19
CA LYS A 42 9.76 22.78 2.59
C LYS A 42 8.29 23.13 2.79
N THR A 43 7.79 24.17 2.14
CA THR A 43 6.37 24.55 2.22
C THR A 43 5.49 23.48 1.61
N ALA A 44 5.82 23.01 0.41
CA ALA A 44 5.08 21.94 -0.26
C ALA A 44 5.08 20.64 0.56
N LYS A 45 6.24 20.30 1.15
CA LYS A 45 6.37 19.14 2.06
C LYS A 45 5.42 19.24 3.25
N LEU A 46 5.46 20.34 4.02
CA LEU A 46 4.60 20.53 5.19
C LEU A 46 3.10 20.49 4.82
N ILE A 47 2.73 21.11 3.69
CA ILE A 47 1.35 21.05 3.18
C ILE A 47 0.93 19.60 2.93
N ASN A 48 1.76 18.81 2.25
CA ASN A 48 1.45 17.42 1.95
C ASN A 48 1.44 16.53 3.20
N GLU A 49 2.30 16.78 4.18
CA GLU A 49 2.26 16.11 5.48
C GLU A 49 0.93 16.34 6.20
N VAL A 50 0.47 17.60 6.30
CA VAL A 50 -0.82 17.93 6.93
C VAL A 50 -1.99 17.33 6.15
N LYS A 51 -1.96 17.41 4.82
CA LYS A 51 -2.97 16.77 3.96
C LYS A 51 -3.03 15.27 4.22
N ALA A 52 -1.88 14.60 4.32
CA ALA A 52 -1.82 13.18 4.61
C ALA A 52 -2.47 12.88 5.97
N THR A 53 -2.17 13.65 7.02
CA THR A 53 -2.80 13.49 8.35
C THR A 53 -4.32 13.67 8.29
N LEU A 54 -4.82 14.66 7.55
CA LEU A 54 -6.26 14.88 7.40
C LEU A 54 -6.97 13.70 6.73
N ILE A 55 -6.30 13.05 5.76
CA ILE A 55 -6.83 11.85 5.11
C ILE A 55 -6.86 10.68 6.09
N ILE A 56 -5.76 10.42 6.83
CA ILE A 56 -5.71 9.33 7.84
C ILE A 56 -6.88 9.44 8.81
N ASN A 57 -7.17 10.65 9.30
CA ASN A 57 -8.15 10.81 10.36
C ASN A 57 -9.61 10.68 9.90
N ASN A 58 -9.90 10.82 8.60
CA ASN A 58 -11.27 10.96 8.12
C ASN A 58 -11.63 10.01 6.95
N ILE A 59 -10.75 9.08 6.58
CA ILE A 59 -11.03 8.17 5.49
C ILE A 59 -12.07 7.13 5.89
N VAL A 60 -13.09 6.97 5.05
CA VAL A 60 -14.15 5.97 5.22
C VAL A 60 -14.35 5.26 3.89
N TYR A 61 -14.36 3.94 3.94
CA TYR A 61 -14.66 3.09 2.79
C TYR A 61 -16.09 2.55 2.88
N HIS A 62 -16.79 2.61 1.75
CA HIS A 62 -18.12 2.03 1.60
C HIS A 62 -18.06 0.87 0.63
N LYS A 63 -18.48 -0.30 1.10
CA LYS A 63 -18.57 -1.50 0.27
C LYS A 63 -19.68 -1.33 -0.77
N THR A 64 -19.36 -1.60 -2.03
CA THR A 64 -20.32 -1.67 -3.13
C THR A 64 -20.78 -3.11 -3.35
N ASP A 65 -21.85 -3.29 -4.12
CA ASP A 65 -22.35 -4.62 -4.52
C ASP A 65 -21.64 -5.19 -5.76
N GLU A 66 -20.69 -4.44 -6.34
CA GLU A 66 -19.92 -4.88 -7.50
C GLU A 66 -19.08 -6.13 -7.20
N ARG A 67 -19.03 -7.04 -8.16
CA ARG A 67 -18.27 -8.30 -8.05
C ARG A 67 -17.55 -8.58 -9.35
N TYR A 68 -16.31 -9.01 -9.23
CA TYR A 68 -15.47 -9.45 -10.34
C TYR A 68 -15.25 -10.95 -10.26
N ASP A 69 -15.27 -11.62 -11.41
CA ASP A 69 -14.92 -13.03 -11.45
C ASP A 69 -13.40 -13.24 -11.35
N ALA A 70 -12.99 -14.47 -11.04
CA ALA A 70 -11.58 -14.80 -10.88
C ALA A 70 -10.76 -14.60 -12.17
N LYS A 71 -11.38 -14.71 -13.35
CA LYS A 71 -10.67 -14.54 -14.64
C LYS A 71 -10.37 -13.07 -14.94
N THR A 72 -11.25 -12.19 -14.48
CA THR A 72 -11.14 -10.74 -14.58
C THR A 72 -10.06 -10.22 -13.63
N VAL A 73 -9.99 -10.76 -12.42
CA VAL A 73 -8.96 -10.40 -11.45
C VAL A 73 -7.62 -11.04 -11.81
N PHE A 74 -7.59 -12.35 -12.00
CA PHE A 74 -6.37 -13.12 -12.26
C PHE A 74 -6.28 -13.47 -13.74
N SER A 75 -5.83 -12.50 -14.53
CA SER A 75 -5.54 -12.63 -15.95
C SER A 75 -4.06 -12.95 -16.17
N ASN A 76 -3.53 -14.02 -15.56
CA ASN A 76 -2.12 -14.37 -15.78
C ASN A 76 -1.89 -14.88 -17.21
N ASP A 77 -0.84 -14.36 -17.84
CA ASP A 77 -0.28 -14.94 -19.05
C ASP A 77 0.27 -16.34 -18.75
N LYS A 78 -0.07 -17.31 -19.60
CA LYS A 78 0.20 -18.76 -19.40
C LYS A 78 1.67 -19.15 -19.62
N PHE A 79 2.62 -18.26 -19.38
CA PHE A 79 4.05 -18.54 -19.58
C PHE A 79 4.70 -18.92 -18.26
N ALA A 80 4.93 -20.22 -18.07
CA ALA A 80 5.77 -20.75 -17.01
C ALA A 80 7.14 -21.11 -17.59
N THR A 81 8.21 -20.67 -16.93
CA THR A 81 9.57 -21.13 -17.24
C THR A 81 9.67 -22.63 -16.95
N ARG A 82 10.40 -23.41 -17.76
CA ARG A 82 10.54 -24.88 -17.59
C ARG A 82 11.04 -25.31 -16.19
N ASN A 83 11.71 -24.43 -15.47
CA ASN A 83 12.26 -24.66 -14.13
C ASN A 83 11.40 -24.05 -13.01
N ALA A 84 10.17 -23.61 -13.31
CA ALA A 84 9.28 -23.07 -12.29
C ALA A 84 8.88 -24.17 -11.29
N LEU A 85 8.96 -23.84 -9.99
CA LEU A 85 8.53 -24.73 -8.92
C LEU A 85 7.04 -25.06 -9.08
N LEU A 86 6.70 -26.34 -8.95
CA LEU A 86 5.31 -26.78 -8.92
C LEU A 86 4.72 -26.46 -7.55
N LEU A 87 3.78 -25.53 -7.51
CA LEU A 87 3.09 -25.08 -6.30
C LEU A 87 1.81 -25.87 -6.09
N LYS A 88 1.54 -26.28 -4.85
CA LYS A 88 0.39 -27.13 -4.48
C LYS A 88 -0.77 -26.34 -3.90
N LYS A 89 -0.49 -25.22 -3.25
CA LYS A 89 -1.48 -24.38 -2.55
C LYS A 89 -1.70 -23.02 -3.23
N HIS A 90 -0.87 -22.66 -4.19
CA HIS A 90 -1.10 -21.46 -4.98
C HIS A 90 -2.30 -21.65 -5.92
N ILE A 91 -3.02 -20.58 -6.24
CA ILE A 91 -4.15 -20.61 -7.21
C ILE A 91 -3.74 -21.04 -8.63
N TYR A 92 -2.43 -21.02 -8.91
CA TYR A 92 -1.81 -21.53 -10.13
C TYR A 92 -0.68 -22.50 -9.79
N ASN A 93 -0.48 -23.50 -10.64
CA ASN A 93 0.59 -24.49 -10.49
C ASN A 93 2.01 -23.91 -10.54
N TYR A 94 2.16 -22.70 -11.08
CA TYR A 94 3.44 -22.02 -11.23
C TYR A 94 3.30 -20.54 -10.86
N LEU A 95 4.36 -19.98 -10.29
CA LEU A 95 4.48 -18.55 -10.01
C LEU A 95 5.55 -17.95 -10.89
N THR A 96 5.19 -16.87 -11.59
CA THR A 96 6.16 -15.98 -12.24
C THR A 96 6.58 -14.94 -11.22
N SER A 97 7.81 -15.07 -10.72
CA SER A 97 8.39 -14.16 -9.72
C SER A 97 9.63 -13.51 -10.31
N ASP A 98 9.75 -12.20 -10.11
CA ASP A 98 10.90 -11.41 -10.56
C ASP A 98 11.96 -11.26 -9.46
N SER A 99 11.73 -11.81 -8.26
CA SER A 99 12.67 -11.67 -7.14
C SER A 99 12.83 -12.95 -6.32
N LYS A 100 14.02 -13.13 -5.75
CA LYS A 100 14.31 -14.26 -4.87
C LYS A 100 13.44 -14.23 -3.60
N ILE A 101 13.19 -13.05 -3.05
CA ILE A 101 12.40 -12.87 -1.82
C ILE A 101 10.97 -13.39 -2.03
N GLU A 102 10.33 -12.98 -3.13
CA GLU A 102 8.98 -13.45 -3.49
C GLU A 102 8.92 -14.97 -3.73
N SER A 103 9.97 -15.54 -4.34
CA SER A 103 10.06 -16.99 -4.58
C SER A 103 10.25 -17.78 -3.29
N ASP A 104 11.08 -17.28 -2.38
CA ASP A 104 11.33 -17.90 -1.07
C ASP A 104 10.05 -17.81 -0.21
N PHE A 105 9.37 -16.64 -0.19
CA PHE A 105 8.11 -16.44 0.52
C PHE A 105 7.00 -17.37 -0.01
N ALA A 106 6.88 -17.52 -1.33
CA ALA A 106 5.92 -18.46 -1.93
C ALA A 106 6.21 -19.92 -1.54
N ALA A 107 7.49 -20.31 -1.50
CA ALA A 107 7.87 -21.66 -1.09
C ALA A 107 7.53 -21.92 0.39
N GLU A 108 7.70 -20.94 1.27
CA GLU A 108 7.29 -21.03 2.68
C GLU A 108 5.77 -21.19 2.82
N LEU A 109 4.99 -20.39 2.08
CA LEU A 109 3.53 -20.51 2.04
C LEU A 109 3.06 -21.88 1.52
N ASP A 110 3.70 -22.42 0.48
CA ASP A 110 3.32 -23.71 -0.10
C ASP A 110 3.61 -24.88 0.86
N ASN A 111 4.64 -24.75 1.72
CA ASN A 111 5.02 -25.77 2.70
C ASN A 111 4.32 -25.62 4.06
N SER A 112 3.73 -24.47 4.36
CA SER A 112 3.02 -24.17 5.62
C SER A 112 1.81 -25.08 5.89
N ALA A 113 1.68 -25.66 7.08
CA ALA A 113 0.53 -26.51 7.41
C ALA A 113 -0.77 -25.70 7.58
N GLU A 114 -0.65 -24.43 7.98
CA GLU A 114 -1.75 -23.53 8.30
C GLU A 114 -2.33 -22.82 7.07
N VAL A 115 -1.58 -22.76 5.97
CA VAL A 115 -2.03 -22.17 4.70
C VAL A 115 -2.84 -23.19 3.91
N ILE A 116 -4.07 -22.82 3.52
CA ILE A 116 -4.92 -23.62 2.64
C ILE A 116 -4.68 -23.25 1.18
N VAL A 117 -4.71 -21.95 0.89
CA VAL A 117 -4.58 -21.41 -0.46
C VAL A 117 -3.98 -20.01 -0.40
N TYR A 118 -3.17 -19.67 -1.40
CA TYR A 118 -2.63 -18.31 -1.55
C TYR A 118 -2.56 -17.88 -3.00
N ALA A 119 -2.48 -16.57 -3.22
CA ALA A 119 -2.34 -15.96 -4.54
C ALA A 119 -1.42 -14.75 -4.46
N LYS A 120 -0.53 -14.61 -5.45
CA LYS A 120 0.08 -13.32 -5.76
C LYS A 120 -0.95 -12.47 -6.48
N LEU A 121 -1.21 -11.27 -5.98
CA LEU A 121 -2.16 -10.34 -6.58
C LEU A 121 -1.51 -9.64 -7.78
N PRO A 122 -2.25 -9.47 -8.89
CA PRO A 122 -1.74 -8.73 -10.03
C PRO A 122 -1.69 -7.24 -9.72
N LYS A 123 -0.77 -6.52 -10.36
CA LYS A 123 -0.62 -5.06 -10.18
C LYS A 123 -1.87 -4.25 -10.57
N SER A 124 -2.79 -4.85 -11.32
CA SER A 124 -4.11 -4.29 -11.65
C SER A 124 -5.10 -4.36 -10.48
N PHE A 125 -4.84 -5.17 -9.45
CA PHE A 125 -5.64 -5.21 -8.24
C PHE A 125 -5.31 -3.99 -7.37
N VAL A 126 -6.16 -2.96 -7.44
CA VAL A 126 -5.87 -1.65 -6.87
C VAL A 126 -6.91 -1.25 -5.85
N ILE A 127 -6.42 -0.79 -4.70
CA ILE A 127 -7.17 -0.06 -3.69
C ILE A 127 -7.00 1.43 -3.97
N ALA A 128 -8.11 2.11 -4.21
CA ALA A 128 -8.12 3.55 -4.39
C ALA A 128 -7.77 4.23 -3.07
N THR A 129 -6.77 5.12 -3.10
CA THR A 129 -6.46 6.01 -1.97
C THR A 129 -6.41 7.45 -2.47
N PRO A 130 -6.66 8.45 -1.61
CA PRO A 130 -6.68 9.85 -2.03
C PRO A 130 -5.32 10.39 -2.49
N VAL A 131 -4.21 9.69 -2.21
CA VAL A 131 -2.86 10.12 -2.62
C VAL A 131 -2.34 9.37 -3.84
N ALA A 132 -2.54 8.05 -3.89
CA ALA A 132 -2.14 7.21 -5.02
C ALA A 132 -2.64 5.79 -4.83
N ASN A 133 -2.90 5.12 -5.94
CA ASN A 133 -3.28 3.72 -5.96
C ASN A 133 -2.30 2.83 -5.17
N TYR A 134 -2.86 1.87 -4.44
CA TYR A 134 -2.11 0.90 -3.66
C TYR A 134 -2.52 -0.52 -4.08
N SER A 135 -1.54 -1.40 -4.28
CA SER A 135 -1.75 -2.81 -4.59
C SER A 135 -1.08 -3.64 -3.49
N PRO A 136 -1.82 -4.45 -2.72
CA PRO A 136 -1.21 -5.51 -1.91
C PRO A 136 -0.56 -6.56 -2.81
N ASP A 137 0.39 -7.31 -2.26
CA ASP A 137 1.17 -8.30 -3.02
C ASP A 137 0.56 -9.70 -2.96
N TRP A 138 0.01 -10.07 -1.81
CA TRP A 138 -0.45 -11.44 -1.56
C TRP A 138 -1.86 -11.46 -0.93
N ALA A 139 -2.62 -12.49 -1.28
CA ALA A 139 -3.83 -12.90 -0.57
C ALA A 139 -3.64 -14.33 -0.08
N ILE A 140 -3.80 -14.57 1.22
CA ILE A 140 -3.47 -15.84 1.88
C ILE A 140 -4.65 -16.25 2.75
N VAL A 141 -5.07 -17.51 2.64
CA VAL A 141 -6.13 -18.09 3.47
C VAL A 141 -5.52 -19.06 4.46
N PHE A 142 -5.68 -18.76 5.74
CA PHE A 142 -5.27 -19.63 6.84
C PHE A 142 -6.46 -20.44 7.37
N ASP A 143 -6.22 -21.69 7.75
CA ASP A 143 -7.11 -22.49 8.59
C ASP A 143 -6.58 -22.49 10.02
N LYS A 144 -7.13 -21.61 10.87
CA LYS A 144 -6.83 -21.63 12.30
C LYS A 144 -8.10 -22.00 13.04
N ASP A 145 -8.05 -23.11 13.78
CA ASP A 145 -9.18 -23.60 14.59
C ASP A 145 -10.50 -23.76 13.83
N LYS A 146 -10.45 -24.14 12.54
CA LYS A 146 -11.59 -24.26 11.61
C LYS A 146 -12.24 -22.93 11.22
N VAL A 147 -11.60 -21.80 11.53
CA VAL A 147 -12.01 -20.46 11.09
C VAL A 147 -11.11 -20.01 9.95
N ARG A 148 -11.70 -19.89 8.76
CA ARG A 148 -10.99 -19.39 7.58
C ARG A 148 -10.86 -17.87 7.64
N THR A 149 -9.63 -17.40 7.76
CA THR A 149 -9.32 -15.95 7.76
C THR A 149 -8.54 -15.61 6.50
N ILE A 150 -8.95 -14.55 5.81
CA ILE A 150 -8.27 -14.06 4.60
C ILE A 150 -7.33 -12.93 5.02
N TYR A 151 -6.05 -13.10 4.73
CA TYR A 151 -5.02 -12.08 4.95
C TYR A 151 -4.58 -11.50 3.62
N PHE A 152 -4.76 -10.19 3.48
CA PHE A 152 -4.08 -9.40 2.46
C PHE A 152 -2.77 -8.89 3.02
N VAL A 153 -1.69 -9.14 2.31
CA VAL A 153 -0.34 -8.89 2.81
C VAL A 153 0.42 -7.99 1.87
N ALA A 154 1.02 -6.95 2.45
CA ALA A 154 2.01 -6.10 1.80
C ALA A 154 3.40 -6.66 2.07
N GLU A 155 4.11 -7.10 1.03
CA GLU A 155 5.49 -7.55 1.14
C GLU A 155 6.42 -6.33 1.01
N THR A 156 7.09 -5.99 2.11
CA THR A 156 7.92 -4.78 2.11
C THR A 156 9.28 -5.10 1.54
N LYS A 157 9.64 -4.49 0.40
CA LYS A 157 11.03 -4.45 -0.05
C LYS A 157 11.80 -3.52 0.90
N GLY A 158 12.81 -4.07 1.59
CA GLY A 158 13.57 -3.38 2.64
C GLY A 158 14.48 -2.25 2.13
N SER A 159 13.92 -1.22 1.49
CA SER A 159 14.64 0.01 1.19
C SER A 159 14.07 1.18 1.97
N ASP A 160 14.75 1.52 3.06
CA ASP A 160 14.63 2.78 3.80
C ASP A 160 15.17 3.93 2.94
N SER A 161 14.35 4.53 2.07
CA SER A 161 14.71 5.81 1.48
C SER A 161 13.54 6.79 1.52
N ASP A 162 13.88 8.03 1.89
CA ASP A 162 13.08 9.21 2.15
C ASP A 162 12.01 9.18 3.26
N LEU A 163 12.09 10.18 4.15
CA LEU A 163 11.05 10.46 5.14
C LEU A 163 9.69 10.73 4.46
N ASP A 164 9.70 11.35 3.27
CA ASP A 164 8.46 11.68 2.53
C ASP A 164 7.84 10.44 1.88
N LEU A 165 8.67 9.52 1.37
CA LEU A 165 8.21 8.22 0.88
C LEU A 165 7.57 7.40 2.00
N ARG A 166 8.11 7.49 3.23
CA ARG A 166 7.52 6.85 4.42
C ARG A 166 6.13 7.41 4.74
N SER A 167 5.91 8.72 4.67
CA SER A 167 4.61 9.32 4.97
C SER A 167 3.51 8.88 3.98
N ILE A 168 3.83 8.87 2.68
CA ILE A 168 2.88 8.45 1.63
C ILE A 168 2.65 6.94 1.67
N GLU A 169 3.70 6.14 1.88
CA GLU A 169 3.57 4.69 2.03
C GLU A 169 2.73 4.33 3.26
N GLN A 170 2.99 4.96 4.41
CA GLN A 170 2.18 4.78 5.62
C GLN A 170 0.72 5.14 5.37
N LEU A 171 0.46 6.23 4.64
CA LEU A 171 -0.90 6.61 4.29
C LEU A 171 -1.58 5.55 3.42
N LYS A 172 -0.90 5.02 2.39
CA LYS A 172 -1.43 3.95 1.55
C LYS A 172 -1.76 2.69 2.35
N LEU A 173 -0.87 2.30 3.26
CA LEU A 173 -1.06 1.15 4.14
C LEU A 173 -2.22 1.36 5.11
N HIS A 174 -2.34 2.56 5.69
CA HIS A 174 -3.47 2.92 6.54
C HIS A 174 -4.79 2.84 5.77
N CYS A 175 -4.83 3.43 4.56
CA CYS A 175 -5.98 3.37 3.68
C CYS A 175 -6.37 1.92 3.32
N ALA A 176 -5.39 1.06 3.02
CA ALA A 176 -5.63 -0.37 2.78
C ALA A 176 -6.20 -1.07 4.03
N GLY A 177 -5.68 -0.75 5.21
CA GLY A 177 -6.21 -1.24 6.48
C GLY A 177 -7.68 -0.88 6.68
N GLU A 178 -8.04 0.40 6.51
CA GLU A 178 -9.43 0.85 6.62
C GLU A 178 -10.32 0.26 5.52
N HIS A 179 -9.80 0.11 4.30
CA HIS A 179 -10.50 -0.54 3.20
C HIS A 179 -10.88 -1.98 3.55
N PHE A 180 -9.92 -2.81 3.95
CA PHE A 180 -10.19 -4.22 4.26
C PHE A 180 -11.04 -4.41 5.52
N LYS A 181 -10.91 -3.52 6.52
CA LYS A 181 -11.83 -3.49 7.68
C LYS A 181 -13.28 -3.30 7.27
N SER A 182 -13.55 -2.48 6.24
CA SER A 182 -14.91 -2.23 5.76
C SER A 182 -15.55 -3.42 5.03
N ILE A 183 -14.77 -4.41 4.59
CA ILE A 183 -15.27 -5.56 3.82
C ILE A 183 -15.92 -6.62 4.72
N SER A 184 -15.21 -7.07 5.75
CA SER A 184 -15.63 -8.11 6.71
C SER A 184 -14.62 -8.27 7.85
N ALA A 185 -15.09 -8.65 9.04
CA ALA A 185 -14.23 -8.97 10.18
C ALA A 185 -13.27 -10.16 9.93
N ALA A 186 -13.62 -11.05 9.00
CA ALA A 186 -12.82 -12.21 8.60
C ALA A 186 -11.70 -11.87 7.59
N VAL A 187 -11.66 -10.63 7.10
CA VAL A 187 -10.59 -10.12 6.24
C VAL A 187 -9.65 -9.27 7.07
N LYS A 188 -8.36 -9.58 7.00
CA LYS A 188 -7.28 -8.86 7.67
C LYS A 188 -6.32 -8.30 6.65
N PHE A 189 -5.70 -7.18 6.99
CA PHE A 189 -4.62 -6.59 6.22
C PHE A 189 -3.42 -6.38 7.14
N GLU A 190 -2.26 -6.88 6.73
CA GLU A 190 -1.03 -6.80 7.53
C GLU A 190 0.17 -6.47 6.64
N ARG A 191 1.06 -5.62 7.14
CA ARG A 191 2.36 -5.33 6.51
C ARG A 191 3.39 -6.29 7.08
N VAL A 192 4.02 -7.11 6.24
CA VAL A 192 5.05 -8.06 6.70
C VAL A 192 6.29 -7.98 5.83
N SER A 193 7.44 -8.30 6.42
CA SER A 193 8.72 -8.34 5.71
C SER A 193 9.23 -9.77 5.49
N SER A 194 8.57 -10.78 6.05
CA SER A 194 8.92 -12.19 5.92
C SER A 194 7.76 -13.09 6.37
N TYR A 195 7.81 -14.38 6.01
CA TYR A 195 6.83 -15.38 6.44
C TYR A 195 6.81 -15.56 7.96
N ASP A 196 7.97 -15.58 8.62
CA ASP A 196 8.04 -15.70 10.08
C ASP A 196 7.27 -14.60 10.80
N LYS A 197 7.36 -13.35 10.33
CA LYS A 197 6.59 -12.24 10.90
C LYS A 197 5.10 -12.41 10.66
N LEU A 198 4.70 -12.90 9.48
CA LEU A 198 3.32 -13.23 9.20
C LEU A 198 2.79 -14.29 10.18
N MET A 199 3.55 -15.36 10.41
CA MET A 199 3.15 -16.42 11.33
C MET A 199 3.07 -15.94 12.77
N GLN A 200 3.96 -15.05 13.23
CA GLN A 200 3.83 -14.43 14.56
C GLN A 200 2.50 -13.69 14.69
N ILE A 201 2.09 -12.91 13.68
CA ILE A 201 0.82 -12.18 13.70
C ILE A 201 -0.38 -13.13 13.71
N VAL A 202 -0.32 -14.21 12.92
CA VAL A 202 -1.39 -15.21 12.82
C VAL A 202 -1.48 -16.06 14.09
N GLN A 203 -0.36 -16.35 14.76
CA GLN A 203 -0.31 -17.20 15.95
C GLN A 203 -0.66 -16.44 17.25
N LEU A 204 -0.29 -15.16 17.37
CA LEU A 204 -0.54 -14.33 18.55
C LEU A 204 -2.01 -13.91 18.76
N LYS A 205 -2.88 -14.07 17.74
CA LYS A 205 -4.32 -13.74 17.79
C LYS A 205 -5.16 -15.00 17.86
#